data_AF-A0A292S0Q3-F1
#
_entry.id   AF-A0A292S0Q3-F1
#
_cell.length_a   1.000
_cell.length_b   1.000
_cell.length_c   1.000
_cell.angle_alpha   90.00
_cell.angle_beta   90.00
_cell.angle_gamma   90.00
#
_symmetry.space_group_name_H-M   'P 1'
#
loop_
_entity.id
_entity.type
_entity.pdbx_description
1 polymer ?
#
loop_
_entity_poly.entity_id
_entity_poly.type
_entity_poly.pdbx_seq_one_letter_code
_entity_poly.pdbx_strand_id
1 'polypeptide(L)'
;MAIERMTTGFKINHAKDNAANYSINTKLSSKLSSYYVAQDNASMGLDMMTSAMDNLDLISSHLSRMRDLAEQAANGTYGEDSLKAIQAEINARLEECSRIIENSEYNGIKLFQGTEGLNGKFLEEIKPLTEQEAIAQGYTVIKTADELQAMENNVSGKYILMNDIDLAGYSWTAVGTSSDHFSGEFNGNGYVIKNLTVNQSGLDYQGLFGRVSHAKISNVGLENVEVKGNTGTGALAGYTDNSDFKNCYVDGVSISGGLETGGLIGTLDSGGIHSCYIINGSVT
;
A
#
# COMPACT_ATOMS: atom_id res chain seq x y z
N MET A 1 40.90 28.95 -20.75
CA MET A 1 40.61 28.61 -19.34
C MET A 1 40.24 29.84 -18.50
N ALA A 2 40.98 30.96 -18.52
CA ALA A 2 40.61 32.17 -17.75
C ALA A 2 39.36 32.90 -18.28
N ILE A 3 39.23 33.08 -19.61
CA ILE A 3 38.10 33.78 -20.23
C ILE A 3 36.78 33.05 -19.99
N GLU A 4 36.76 31.73 -20.18
CA GLU A 4 35.57 30.89 -20.01
C GLU A 4 35.02 30.85 -18.58
N ARG A 5 35.91 30.92 -17.56
CA ARG A 5 35.53 31.03 -16.14
C ARG A 5 34.98 32.42 -15.81
N MET A 6 35.40 33.45 -16.54
CA MET A 6 34.86 34.80 -16.43
C MET A 6 33.46 34.91 -17.06
N THR A 7 33.22 34.22 -18.17
CA THR A 7 31.93 34.22 -18.88
C THR A 7 30.86 33.38 -18.19
N THR A 8 31.25 32.25 -17.61
CA THR A 8 30.33 31.33 -16.91
C THR A 8 30.17 31.67 -15.43
N GLY A 9 31.14 32.38 -14.83
CA GLY A 9 31.19 32.63 -13.39
C GLY A 9 31.53 31.40 -12.54
N PHE A 10 31.67 30.21 -13.15
CA PHE A 10 31.92 28.97 -12.43
C PHE A 10 33.40 28.57 -12.44
N LYS A 11 33.85 27.99 -11.33
CA LYS A 11 35.23 27.53 -11.13
C LYS A 11 35.54 26.22 -11.89
N ILE A 12 34.53 25.44 -12.23
CA ILE A 12 34.63 24.13 -12.89
C ILE A 12 33.62 24.14 -14.05
N ASN A 13 34.11 24.15 -15.29
CA ASN A 13 33.25 24.26 -16.47
C ASN A 13 33.22 22.97 -17.28
N HIS A 14 34.29 22.17 -17.21
CA HIS A 14 34.43 20.93 -17.96
C HIS A 14 34.93 19.79 -17.07
N ALA A 15 34.62 18.54 -17.44
CA ALA A 15 35.13 17.34 -16.77
C ALA A 15 36.67 17.27 -16.77
N LYS A 16 37.35 17.91 -17.73
CA LYS A 16 38.82 18.02 -17.79
C LYS A 16 39.42 18.93 -16.70
N ASP A 17 38.64 19.84 -16.11
CA ASP A 17 39.13 20.77 -15.09
C ASP A 17 39.19 20.11 -13.70
N ASN A 18 38.17 19.31 -13.37
CA ASN A 18 38.13 18.41 -12.21
C ASN A 18 36.97 17.41 -12.39
N ALA A 19 37.27 16.21 -12.88
CA ALA A 19 36.27 15.22 -13.24
C ALA A 19 35.37 14.79 -12.06
N ALA A 20 35.93 14.65 -10.86
CA ALA A 20 35.20 14.24 -9.67
C ALA A 20 34.18 15.31 -9.23
N ASN A 21 34.62 16.57 -9.10
CA ASN A 21 33.74 17.66 -8.69
C ASN A 21 32.73 18.05 -9.78
N TYR A 22 33.09 17.94 -11.06
CA TYR A 22 32.16 18.12 -12.17
C TYR A 22 31.06 17.04 -12.15
N SER A 23 31.42 15.78 -11.88
CA SER A 23 30.45 14.67 -11.75
C SER A 23 29.52 14.84 -10.54
N ILE A 24 30.02 15.37 -9.43
CA ILE A 24 29.19 15.69 -8.25
C ILE A 24 28.24 16.86 -8.58
N ASN A 25 28.73 17.93 -9.21
CA ASN A 25 27.91 19.10 -9.54
C ASN A 25 26.81 18.76 -10.56
N THR A 26 27.12 17.98 -11.60
CA THR A 26 26.11 17.48 -12.55
C THR A 26 25.05 16.61 -11.87
N LYS A 27 25.45 15.72 -10.93
CA LYS A 27 24.50 14.95 -10.10
C LYS A 27 23.67 15.82 -9.16
N LEU A 28 24.23 16.86 -8.55
CA LEU A 28 23.46 17.79 -7.71
C LEU A 28 22.49 18.62 -8.55
N SER A 29 22.90 19.05 -9.73
CA SER A 29 22.07 19.80 -10.67
C SER A 29 20.89 18.95 -11.15
N SER A 30 21.12 17.68 -11.50
CA SER A 30 20.05 16.76 -11.88
C SER A 30 19.10 16.47 -10.72
N LYS A 31 19.62 16.28 -9.49
CA LYS A 31 18.79 16.14 -8.29
C LYS A 31 17.96 17.39 -8.02
N LEU A 32 18.54 18.58 -8.15
CA LEU A 32 17.83 19.84 -7.96
C LEU A 32 16.70 20.00 -8.99
N SER A 33 16.96 19.70 -10.26
CA SER A 33 15.92 19.67 -11.29
C SER A 33 14.81 18.67 -10.97
N SER A 34 15.15 17.48 -10.46
CA SER A 34 14.14 16.50 -10.04
C SER A 34 13.32 16.96 -8.83
N TYR A 35 13.92 17.71 -7.89
CA TYR A 35 13.20 18.29 -6.76
C TYR A 35 12.22 19.37 -7.20
N TYR A 36 12.56 20.21 -8.18
CA TYR A 36 11.61 21.16 -8.74
C TYR A 36 10.40 20.45 -9.36
N VAL A 37 10.63 19.40 -10.14
CA VAL A 37 9.53 18.60 -10.70
C VAL A 37 8.70 17.92 -9.59
N ALA A 38 9.34 17.40 -8.54
CA ALA A 38 8.62 16.83 -7.39
C ALA A 38 7.81 17.88 -6.63
N GLN A 39 8.34 19.11 -6.49
CA GLN A 39 7.63 20.24 -5.89
C GLN A 39 6.42 20.64 -6.73
N ASP A 40 6.57 20.73 -8.05
CA ASP A 40 5.46 21.02 -8.96
C ASP A 40 4.41 19.91 -8.93
N ASN A 41 4.84 18.64 -8.89
CA ASN A 41 3.93 17.50 -8.71
C ASN A 41 3.16 17.57 -7.39
N ALA A 42 3.81 17.95 -6.30
CA ALA A 42 3.15 18.15 -5.00
C ALA A 42 2.17 19.34 -5.06
N SER A 43 2.52 20.44 -5.74
CA SER A 43 1.62 21.57 -5.96
C SER A 43 0.39 21.17 -6.77
N MET A 44 0.57 20.41 -7.85
CA MET A 44 -0.55 19.90 -8.65
C MET A 44 -1.46 18.96 -7.82
N GLY A 45 -0.87 18.15 -6.94
CA GLY A 45 -1.64 17.33 -6.00
C GLY A 45 -2.46 18.16 -5.02
N LEU A 46 -1.91 19.27 -4.52
CA LEU A 46 -2.62 20.21 -3.66
C LEU A 46 -3.78 20.91 -4.40
N ASP A 47 -3.56 21.33 -5.63
CA ASP A 47 -4.60 21.97 -6.46
C ASP A 47 -5.73 20.98 -6.78
N MET A 48 -5.38 19.72 -7.09
CA MET A 48 -6.33 18.64 -7.29
C MET A 48 -7.18 18.40 -6.03
N MET A 49 -6.54 18.33 -4.86
CA MET A 49 -7.23 18.14 -3.59
C MET A 49 -8.13 19.34 -3.24
N THR A 50 -7.68 20.56 -3.52
CA THR A 50 -8.47 21.78 -3.33
C THR A 50 -9.73 21.75 -4.19
N SER A 51 -9.59 21.41 -5.48
CA SER A 51 -10.73 21.24 -6.37
C SER A 51 -11.69 20.13 -5.91
N ALA A 52 -11.17 19.03 -5.38
CA ALA A 52 -11.99 17.99 -4.79
C ALA A 52 -12.75 18.48 -3.54
N MET A 53 -12.08 19.21 -2.65
CA MET A 53 -12.70 19.77 -1.44
C MET A 53 -13.84 20.75 -1.78
N ASP A 54 -13.63 21.66 -2.73
CA ASP A 54 -14.66 22.61 -3.15
C ASP A 54 -15.93 21.91 -3.68
N ASN A 55 -15.75 20.82 -4.42
CA ASN A 55 -16.86 20.01 -4.92
C ASN A 55 -17.56 19.22 -3.79
N LEU A 56 -16.80 18.71 -2.82
CA LEU A 56 -17.37 18.03 -1.64
C LEU A 56 -18.13 18.99 -0.73
N ASP A 57 -17.70 20.24 -0.61
CA ASP A 57 -18.44 21.28 0.11
C ASP A 57 -19.78 21.58 -0.55
N LEU A 58 -19.82 21.60 -1.89
CA LEU A 58 -21.07 21.76 -2.63
C LEU A 58 -22.02 20.57 -2.42
N ILE A 59 -21.49 19.34 -2.45
CA ILE A 59 -22.28 18.13 -2.14
C ILE A 59 -22.79 18.17 -0.70
N SER A 60 -21.95 18.55 0.27
CA SER A 60 -22.32 18.69 1.67
C SER A 60 -23.47 19.67 1.88
N SER A 61 -23.43 20.82 1.20
CA SER A 61 -24.52 21.81 1.18
C SER A 61 -25.84 21.21 0.69
N HIS A 62 -25.81 20.44 -0.40
CA HIS A 62 -27.00 19.76 -0.91
C HIS A 62 -27.54 18.70 0.07
N LEU A 63 -26.66 17.89 0.67
CA LEU A 63 -27.05 16.89 1.66
C LEU A 63 -27.65 17.51 2.92
N SER A 64 -27.10 18.63 3.39
CA SER A 64 -27.68 19.39 4.51
C SER A 64 -29.09 19.85 4.17
N ARG A 65 -29.32 20.40 2.97
CA ARG A 65 -30.67 20.81 2.54
C ARG A 65 -31.63 19.63 2.41
N MET A 66 -31.17 18.49 1.91
CA MET A 66 -31.97 17.25 1.83
C MET A 66 -32.36 16.77 3.23
N ARG A 67 -31.47 16.87 4.22
CA ARG A 67 -31.77 16.56 5.62
C ARG A 67 -32.86 17.46 6.19
N ASP A 68 -32.78 18.77 5.96
CA ASP A 68 -33.81 19.72 6.41
C ASP A 68 -35.19 19.42 5.79
N LEU A 69 -35.20 19.00 4.52
CA LEU A 69 -36.40 18.60 3.81
C LEU A 69 -37.00 17.29 4.36
N ALA A 70 -36.16 16.31 4.68
CA ALA A 70 -36.59 15.07 5.32
C ALA A 70 -37.20 15.33 6.71
N GLU A 71 -36.60 16.22 7.49
CA GLU A 71 -37.13 16.66 8.79
C GLU A 71 -38.51 17.34 8.63
N GLN A 72 -38.65 18.21 7.62
CA GLN A 72 -39.92 18.85 7.29
C GLN A 72 -40.99 17.81 6.92
N ALA A 73 -40.66 16.85 6.06
CA ALA A 73 -41.57 15.78 5.69
C ALA A 73 -42.00 14.92 6.90
N ALA A 74 -41.11 14.72 7.88
CA ALA A 74 -41.36 13.91 9.07
C ALA A 74 -42.24 14.58 10.14
N ASN A 75 -42.41 15.92 10.10
CA ASN A 75 -43.19 16.67 11.10
C ASN A 75 -44.70 16.37 11.07
N GLY A 76 -45.21 15.63 10.08
CA GLY A 76 -46.59 15.11 10.05
C GLY A 76 -47.70 16.15 9.87
N THR A 77 -47.34 17.43 9.67
CA THR A 77 -48.28 18.55 9.49
C THR A 77 -48.53 18.91 8.03
N TYR A 78 -47.78 18.32 7.10
CA TYR A 78 -47.89 18.57 5.66
C TYR A 78 -48.88 17.61 4.99
N GLY A 79 -49.69 18.14 4.07
CA GLY A 79 -50.57 17.35 3.21
C GLY A 79 -49.82 16.63 2.08
N GLU A 80 -50.52 15.72 1.38
CA GLU A 80 -49.93 14.86 0.34
C GLU A 80 -49.22 15.66 -0.78
N ASP A 81 -49.82 16.75 -1.26
CA ASP A 81 -49.24 17.58 -2.32
C ASP A 81 -47.95 18.28 -1.87
N SER A 82 -47.87 18.70 -0.61
CA SER A 82 -46.66 19.30 -0.03
C SER A 82 -45.55 18.26 0.11
N LEU A 83 -45.87 17.04 0.53
CA LEU A 83 -44.91 15.93 0.61
C LEU A 83 -44.37 15.56 -0.78
N LYS A 84 -45.22 15.54 -1.81
CA LYS A 84 -44.78 15.34 -3.21
C LYS A 84 -43.83 16.44 -3.68
N ALA A 85 -44.11 17.70 -3.34
CA ALA A 85 -43.22 18.82 -3.68
C ALA A 85 -41.85 18.72 -2.98
N ILE A 86 -41.84 18.36 -1.68
CA ILE A 86 -40.61 18.10 -0.93
C ILE A 86 -39.79 16.97 -1.57
N GLN A 87 -40.44 15.85 -1.92
CA GLN A 87 -39.76 14.74 -2.59
C GLN A 87 -39.18 15.13 -3.95
N ALA A 88 -39.88 15.98 -4.72
CA ALA A 88 -39.36 16.50 -5.98
C ALA A 88 -38.10 17.37 -5.78
N GLU A 89 -38.05 18.21 -4.73
CA GLU A 89 -36.84 18.97 -4.40
C GLU A 89 -35.68 18.04 -3.99
N ILE A 90 -35.95 17.01 -3.17
CA ILE A 90 -34.95 16.01 -2.79
C ILE A 90 -34.38 15.30 -4.02
N ASN A 91 -35.22 14.88 -4.97
CA ASN A 91 -34.78 14.20 -6.18
C ASN A 91 -33.90 15.11 -7.05
N ALA A 92 -34.31 16.36 -7.27
CA ALA A 92 -33.52 17.33 -8.03
C ALA A 92 -32.15 17.60 -7.39
N ARG A 93 -32.07 17.62 -6.05
CA ARG A 93 -30.81 17.78 -5.32
C ARG A 93 -29.93 16.53 -5.42
N LEU A 94 -30.51 15.34 -5.41
CA LEU A 94 -29.79 14.08 -5.61
C LEU A 94 -29.20 13.97 -7.02
N GLU A 95 -29.96 14.40 -8.04
CA GLU A 95 -29.47 14.50 -9.41
C GLU A 95 -28.30 15.47 -9.51
N GLU A 96 -28.37 16.62 -8.84
CA GLU A 96 -27.28 17.59 -8.82
C GLU A 96 -26.02 17.05 -8.12
N CYS A 97 -26.16 16.34 -7.00
CA CYS A 97 -25.04 15.64 -6.36
C CYS A 97 -24.37 14.64 -7.30
N SER A 98 -25.17 13.85 -8.03
CA SER A 98 -24.66 12.87 -8.99
C SER A 98 -23.92 13.57 -10.14
N ARG A 99 -24.47 14.68 -10.65
CA ARG A 99 -23.83 15.51 -11.68
C ARG A 99 -22.49 16.07 -11.23
N ILE A 100 -22.37 16.53 -9.97
CA ILE A 100 -21.11 17.02 -9.41
C ILE A 100 -20.10 15.88 -9.36
N ILE A 101 -20.47 14.71 -8.84
CA ILE A 101 -19.60 13.52 -8.77
C ILE A 101 -19.08 13.13 -10.16
N GLU A 102 -19.95 13.16 -11.17
CA GLU A 102 -19.59 12.73 -12.53
C GLU A 102 -18.71 13.73 -13.31
N ASN A 103 -18.93 15.02 -13.09
CA ASN A 103 -18.26 16.07 -13.85
C ASN A 103 -17.05 16.69 -13.14
N SER A 104 -16.83 16.35 -11.87
CA SER A 104 -15.65 16.82 -11.13
C SER A 104 -14.37 16.19 -11.69
N GLU A 105 -13.50 17.01 -12.26
CA GLU A 105 -12.23 16.60 -12.84
C GLU A 105 -11.12 17.63 -12.61
N TYR A 106 -9.88 17.14 -12.54
CA TYR A 106 -8.68 17.97 -12.52
C TYR A 106 -7.73 17.49 -13.61
N ASN A 107 -7.38 18.36 -14.56
CA ASN A 107 -6.53 18.02 -15.72
C ASN A 107 -6.98 16.74 -16.46
N GLY A 108 -8.30 16.56 -16.63
CA GLY A 108 -8.89 15.39 -17.30
C GLY A 108 -8.96 14.12 -16.45
N ILE A 109 -8.47 14.15 -15.21
CA ILE A 109 -8.60 13.05 -14.25
C ILE A 109 -9.91 13.24 -13.48
N LYS A 110 -10.82 12.27 -13.58
CA LYS A 110 -12.05 12.26 -12.78
C LYS A 110 -11.71 12.11 -11.29
N LEU A 111 -12.28 12.98 -10.46
CA LEU A 111 -11.93 13.05 -9.03
C LEU A 111 -12.67 12.01 -8.19
N PHE A 112 -13.91 11.68 -8.57
CA PHE A 112 -14.80 10.85 -7.75
C PHE A 112 -15.37 9.64 -8.49
N GLN A 113 -15.05 9.50 -9.78
CA GLN A 113 -15.36 8.27 -10.51
C GLN A 113 -14.19 7.31 -10.31
N GLY A 114 -14.45 6.11 -9.81
CA GLY A 114 -13.43 5.07 -9.79
C GLY A 114 -13.01 4.79 -11.23
N THR A 115 -11.78 5.18 -11.60
CA THR A 115 -11.19 4.70 -12.85
C THR A 115 -11.08 3.18 -12.70
N GLU A 116 -11.61 2.39 -13.64
CA GLU A 116 -11.32 0.96 -13.64
C GLU A 116 -9.79 0.78 -13.68
N GLY A 117 -9.23 0.24 -12.59
CA GLY A 117 -7.77 0.11 -12.40
C GLY A 117 -7.11 1.14 -11.48
N LEU A 118 -7.82 2.18 -11.06
CA LEU A 118 -7.45 3.06 -9.93
C LEU A 118 -8.65 3.17 -8.99
N ASN A 119 -8.99 2.04 -8.36
CA ASN A 119 -9.84 2.09 -7.18
C ASN A 119 -9.08 2.93 -6.15
N GLY A 120 -9.58 4.14 -5.84
CA GLY A 120 -9.12 5.00 -4.74
C GLY A 120 -9.31 4.37 -3.35
N LYS A 121 -9.32 3.04 -3.28
CA LYS A 121 -9.30 2.21 -2.10
C LYS A 121 -7.82 1.86 -1.93
N PHE A 122 -7.20 2.35 -0.86
CA PHE A 122 -5.83 1.98 -0.45
C PHE A 122 -5.68 0.45 -0.24
N LEU A 123 -6.81 -0.27 -0.24
CA LEU A 123 -6.96 -1.72 -0.15
C LEU A 123 -7.81 -2.25 -1.31
N GLU A 124 -7.38 -3.35 -1.92
CA GLU A 124 -8.26 -4.13 -2.78
C GLU A 124 -9.30 -4.84 -1.91
N GLU A 125 -10.56 -4.85 -2.34
CA GLU A 125 -11.59 -5.62 -1.63
C GLU A 125 -11.27 -7.11 -1.72
N ILE A 126 -10.99 -7.73 -0.57
CA ILE A 126 -10.79 -9.17 -0.50
C ILE A 126 -12.15 -9.84 -0.69
N LYS A 127 -12.23 -10.75 -1.67
CA LYS A 127 -13.33 -11.73 -1.79
C LYS A 127 -12.82 -13.06 -1.26
N PRO A 128 -13.11 -13.42 0.01
CA PRO A 128 -12.59 -14.66 0.59
C PRO A 128 -13.09 -15.88 -0.18
N LEU A 129 -12.18 -16.81 -0.44
CA LEU A 129 -12.51 -18.14 -0.95
C LEU A 129 -13.00 -19.02 0.18
N THR A 130 -14.02 -19.82 -0.09
CA THR A 130 -14.41 -20.94 0.78
C THR A 130 -13.36 -22.05 0.71
N GLU A 131 -13.34 -22.93 1.72
CA GLU A 131 -12.44 -24.08 1.75
C GLU A 131 -12.60 -24.99 0.53
N GLN A 132 -13.84 -25.23 0.10
CA GLN A 132 -14.13 -26.04 -1.08
C GLN A 132 -13.57 -25.40 -2.36
N GLU A 133 -13.74 -24.09 -2.53
CA GLU A 133 -13.22 -23.37 -3.70
C GLU A 133 -11.69 -23.32 -3.70
N ALA A 134 -11.08 -23.13 -2.54
CA ALA A 134 -9.63 -23.06 -2.43
C ALA A 134 -8.97 -24.40 -2.77
N ILE A 135 -9.51 -25.51 -2.25
CA ILE A 135 -9.07 -26.87 -2.60
C ILE A 135 -9.27 -27.13 -4.09
N ALA A 136 -10.41 -26.71 -4.67
CA ALA A 136 -10.67 -26.85 -6.09
C ALA A 136 -9.66 -26.05 -6.96
N GLN A 137 -9.12 -24.96 -6.44
CA GLN A 137 -8.07 -24.15 -7.08
C GLN A 137 -6.64 -24.63 -6.75
N GLY A 138 -6.49 -25.78 -6.09
CA GLY A 138 -5.21 -26.39 -5.77
C GLY A 138 -4.49 -25.79 -4.56
N TYR A 139 -5.17 -25.01 -3.72
CA TYR A 139 -4.58 -24.50 -2.48
C TYR A 139 -4.51 -25.59 -1.41
N THR A 140 -3.39 -25.61 -0.71
CA THR A 140 -3.24 -26.24 0.60
C THR A 140 -3.77 -25.28 1.65
N VAL A 141 -4.74 -25.75 2.44
CA VAL A 141 -5.44 -24.95 3.44
C VAL A 141 -4.64 -24.92 4.74
N ILE A 142 -4.50 -23.74 5.33
CA ILE A 142 -3.81 -23.49 6.58
C ILE A 142 -4.80 -22.93 7.60
N LYS A 143 -4.92 -23.59 8.75
CA LYS A 143 -5.80 -23.20 9.86
C LYS A 143 -5.06 -23.08 11.19
N THR A 144 -3.83 -23.56 11.26
CA THR A 144 -3.01 -23.62 12.48
C THR A 144 -1.58 -23.15 12.24
N ALA A 145 -0.87 -22.80 13.32
CA ALA A 145 0.54 -22.39 13.27
C ALA A 145 1.45 -23.49 12.71
N ASP A 146 1.20 -24.76 13.06
CA ASP A 146 1.99 -25.90 12.56
C ASP A 146 1.80 -26.09 11.05
N GLU A 147 0.58 -25.95 10.54
CA GLU A 147 0.31 -25.98 9.09
C GLU A 147 0.95 -24.80 8.36
N LEU A 148 1.01 -23.64 9.02
CA LEU A 148 1.70 -22.46 8.48
C LEU A 148 3.22 -22.69 8.41
N GLN A 149 3.84 -23.20 9.46
CA GLN A 149 5.28 -23.52 9.47
C GLN A 149 5.61 -24.63 8.45
N ALA A 150 4.71 -25.60 8.26
CA ALA A 150 4.92 -26.73 7.36
C ALA A 150 5.11 -26.33 5.88
N MET A 151 4.82 -25.08 5.50
CA MET A 151 5.17 -24.51 4.19
C MET A 151 6.67 -24.64 3.85
N GLU A 152 7.55 -24.67 4.86
CA GLU A 152 8.99 -24.86 4.66
C GLU A 152 9.34 -26.18 3.97
N ASN A 153 8.46 -27.19 4.09
CA ASN A 153 8.68 -28.51 3.48
C ASN A 153 8.31 -28.54 1.99
N ASN A 154 7.58 -27.55 1.49
CA ASN A 154 7.21 -27.43 0.09
C ASN A 154 7.11 -25.95 -0.34
N VAL A 155 8.28 -25.33 -0.50
CA VAL A 155 8.42 -23.89 -0.76
C VAL A 155 7.83 -23.40 -2.08
N SER A 156 7.45 -24.29 -3.00
CA SER A 156 6.77 -23.97 -4.27
C SER A 156 5.27 -24.25 -4.24
N GLY A 157 4.73 -24.62 -3.08
CA GLY A 157 3.32 -24.92 -2.89
C GLY A 157 2.38 -23.72 -3.00
N LYS A 158 1.09 -24.01 -3.14
CA LYS A 158 0.03 -23.00 -3.16
C LYS A 158 -0.71 -23.05 -1.83
N TYR A 159 -0.74 -21.95 -1.09
CA TYR A 159 -1.17 -21.90 0.30
C TYR A 159 -2.21 -20.81 0.54
N ILE A 160 -3.21 -21.12 1.36
CA ILE A 160 -4.26 -20.16 1.72
C ILE A 160 -4.64 -20.29 3.19
N LEU A 161 -4.82 -19.15 3.86
CA LEU A 161 -5.38 -19.16 5.21
C LEU A 161 -6.88 -19.41 5.17
N MET A 162 -7.37 -20.17 6.14
CA MET A 162 -8.80 -20.39 6.37
C MET A 162 -9.20 -20.14 7.84
N ASN A 163 -8.29 -19.54 8.61
CA ASN A 163 -8.49 -19.10 9.97
C ASN A 163 -7.42 -18.06 10.34
N ASP A 164 -7.72 -17.22 11.35
CA ASP A 164 -6.69 -16.40 12.00
C ASP A 164 -5.66 -17.32 12.68
N ILE A 165 -4.38 -16.96 12.58
CA ILE A 165 -3.27 -17.73 13.16
C ILE A 165 -2.63 -16.90 14.27
N ASP A 166 -2.61 -17.41 15.50
CA ASP A 166 -1.88 -16.79 16.61
C ASP A 166 -0.54 -17.49 16.81
N LEU A 167 0.56 -16.76 16.67
CA LEU A 167 1.93 -17.23 16.84
C LEU A 167 2.52 -16.87 18.22
N ALA A 168 1.70 -16.43 19.18
CA ALA A 168 2.16 -16.12 20.53
C ALA A 168 2.87 -17.32 21.18
N GLY A 169 4.16 -17.16 21.50
CA GLY A 169 4.99 -18.22 22.07
C GLY A 169 5.40 -19.33 21.09
N TYR A 170 5.00 -19.23 19.82
CA TYR A 170 5.44 -20.14 18.77
C TYR A 170 6.86 -19.79 18.33
N SER A 171 7.73 -20.81 18.22
CA SER A 171 9.11 -20.61 17.78
C SER A 171 9.18 -20.58 16.25
N TRP A 172 8.81 -19.45 15.65
CA TRP A 172 8.78 -19.30 14.20
C TRP A 172 10.18 -19.35 13.59
N THR A 173 10.29 -20.10 12.48
CA THR A 173 11.47 -20.08 11.61
C THR A 173 11.04 -19.56 10.24
N ALA A 174 11.74 -18.54 9.74
CA ALA A 174 11.39 -17.88 8.50
C ALA A 174 11.30 -18.87 7.33
N VAL A 175 10.19 -18.85 6.58
CA VAL A 175 9.97 -19.77 5.45
C VAL A 175 10.76 -19.28 4.25
N GLY A 176 11.57 -20.17 3.67
CA GLY A 176 12.45 -19.85 2.54
C GLY A 176 13.86 -19.49 3.00
N THR A 177 14.84 -20.29 2.56
CA THR A 177 16.26 -20.17 2.94
C THR A 177 17.12 -19.76 1.74
N SER A 178 18.43 -19.57 1.92
CA SER A 178 19.36 -19.30 0.82
C SER A 178 19.50 -20.44 -0.21
N SER A 179 19.14 -21.68 0.13
CA SER A 179 19.11 -22.80 -0.82
C SER A 179 17.74 -23.01 -1.44
N ASP A 180 16.68 -22.75 -0.67
CA ASP A 180 15.30 -23.09 -1.02
C ASP A 180 14.41 -21.87 -0.80
N HIS A 181 14.35 -20.99 -1.81
CA HIS A 181 13.50 -19.80 -1.79
C HIS A 181 12.02 -20.18 -1.80
N PHE A 182 11.19 -19.43 -1.08
CA PHE A 182 9.75 -19.49 -1.27
C PHE A 182 9.39 -19.00 -2.67
N SER A 183 8.81 -19.88 -3.48
CA SER A 183 8.48 -19.66 -4.90
C SER A 183 7.03 -20.01 -5.23
N GLY A 184 6.24 -20.26 -4.19
CA GLY A 184 4.84 -20.61 -4.29
C GLY A 184 3.89 -19.41 -4.35
N GLU A 185 2.62 -19.69 -4.10
CA GLU A 185 1.62 -18.65 -3.88
C GLU A 185 1.12 -18.72 -2.43
N PHE A 186 1.06 -17.57 -1.74
CA PHE A 186 0.51 -17.46 -0.39
C PHE A 186 -0.61 -16.43 -0.38
N ASN A 187 -1.80 -16.83 0.05
CA ASN A 187 -2.97 -15.97 0.12
C ASN A 187 -3.54 -15.93 1.54
N GLY A 188 -3.55 -14.76 2.18
CA GLY A 188 -4.09 -14.61 3.53
C GLY A 188 -5.63 -14.66 3.60
N ASN A 189 -6.33 -14.60 2.47
CA ASN A 189 -7.78 -14.82 2.34
C ASN A 189 -8.66 -13.94 3.26
N GLY A 190 -8.12 -12.82 3.75
CA GLY A 190 -8.80 -11.94 4.70
C GLY A 190 -8.63 -12.31 6.18
N TYR A 191 -7.86 -13.37 6.48
CA TYR A 191 -7.45 -13.73 7.83
C TYR A 191 -6.12 -13.08 8.22
N VAL A 192 -5.85 -13.07 9.52
CA VAL A 192 -4.69 -12.38 10.09
C VAL A 192 -3.77 -13.34 10.81
N ILE A 193 -2.46 -13.14 10.66
CA ILE A 193 -1.42 -13.80 11.47
C ILE A 193 -0.98 -12.82 12.57
N LYS A 194 -1.10 -13.24 13.82
CA LYS A 194 -0.88 -12.41 15.01
C LYS A 194 0.35 -12.84 15.78
N ASN A 195 0.98 -11.89 16.47
CA ASN A 195 2.04 -12.14 17.45
C ASN A 195 3.27 -12.87 16.89
N LEU A 196 3.59 -12.64 15.61
CA LEU A 196 4.78 -13.19 14.96
C LEU A 196 6.04 -12.65 15.66
N THR A 197 6.85 -13.55 16.23
CA THR A 197 8.13 -13.18 16.85
C THR A 197 9.27 -13.96 16.22
N VAL A 198 10.23 -13.25 15.63
CA VAL A 198 11.48 -13.81 15.09
C VAL A 198 12.64 -13.17 15.82
N ASN A 199 13.35 -13.92 16.66
CA ASN A 199 14.46 -13.41 17.46
C ASN A 199 15.79 -14.04 17.03
N GLN A 200 16.22 -13.80 15.80
CA GLN A 200 17.42 -14.40 15.19
C GLN A 200 18.43 -13.32 14.77
N SER A 201 18.86 -12.49 15.73
CA SER A 201 19.69 -11.28 15.48
C SER A 201 21.05 -11.53 14.82
N GLY A 202 21.48 -12.79 14.65
CA GLY A 202 22.71 -13.16 13.94
C GLY A 202 22.48 -13.75 12.55
N LEU A 203 21.22 -13.94 12.13
CA LEU A 203 20.88 -14.53 10.84
C LEU A 203 20.39 -13.46 9.87
N ASP A 204 20.75 -13.64 8.60
CA ASP A 204 20.27 -12.81 7.51
C ASP A 204 18.90 -13.30 7.03
N TYR A 205 18.15 -12.42 6.36
CA TYR A 205 16.89 -12.73 5.68
C TYR A 205 15.81 -13.24 6.62
N GLN A 206 15.33 -12.36 7.51
CA GLN A 206 14.36 -12.70 8.55
C GLN A 206 13.01 -12.02 8.31
N GLY A 207 11.93 -12.71 8.66
CA GLY A 207 10.54 -12.29 8.53
C GLY A 207 9.58 -13.48 8.61
N LEU A 208 8.31 -13.30 8.20
CA LEU A 208 7.42 -14.44 7.94
C LEU A 208 8.07 -15.35 6.89
N PHE A 209 8.54 -14.76 5.79
CA PHE A 209 9.40 -15.38 4.80
C PHE A 209 10.84 -14.88 4.93
N GLY A 210 11.80 -15.79 4.78
CA GLY A 210 13.22 -15.40 4.78
C GLY A 210 13.60 -14.88 3.40
N ARG A 211 13.68 -15.80 2.42
CA ARG A 211 13.92 -15.47 1.02
C ARG A 211 12.77 -15.92 0.12
N VAL A 212 12.35 -15.01 -0.75
CA VAL A 212 11.23 -15.21 -1.69
C VAL A 212 11.73 -14.99 -3.12
N SER A 213 11.40 -15.88 -4.04
CA SER A 213 11.75 -15.76 -5.45
C SER A 213 10.66 -16.29 -6.35
N HIS A 214 10.23 -15.53 -7.36
CA HIS A 214 9.17 -15.92 -8.30
C HIS A 214 7.82 -16.26 -7.63
N ALA A 215 7.55 -15.69 -6.45
CA ALA A 215 6.36 -15.99 -5.67
C ALA A 215 5.26 -14.93 -5.84
N LYS A 216 4.03 -15.30 -5.48
CA LYS A 216 2.91 -14.37 -5.32
C LYS A 216 2.38 -14.41 -3.90
N ILE A 217 2.45 -13.28 -3.21
CA ILE A 217 1.99 -13.14 -1.84
C ILE A 217 0.86 -12.11 -1.84
N SER A 218 -0.32 -12.50 -1.37
CA SER A 218 -1.51 -11.66 -1.47
C SER A 218 -2.41 -11.71 -0.24
N ASN A 219 -3.10 -10.60 0.04
CA ASN A 219 -4.12 -10.50 1.10
C ASN A 219 -3.63 -10.91 2.50
N VAL A 220 -2.35 -10.66 2.80
CA VAL A 220 -1.75 -11.06 4.07
C VAL A 220 -1.86 -9.93 5.09
N GLY A 221 -2.57 -10.16 6.18
CA GLY A 221 -2.56 -9.28 7.35
C GLY A 221 -1.64 -9.82 8.44
N LEU A 222 -0.73 -8.99 8.94
CA LEU A 222 0.05 -9.27 10.13
C LEU A 222 -0.29 -8.29 11.25
N GLU A 223 -0.41 -8.79 12.48
CA GLU A 223 -0.63 -7.96 13.68
C GLU A 223 0.39 -8.30 14.77
N ASN A 224 0.91 -7.28 15.47
CA ASN A 224 1.87 -7.43 16.57
C ASN A 224 3.11 -8.24 16.18
N VAL A 225 3.90 -7.72 15.25
CA VAL A 225 5.09 -8.38 14.71
C VAL A 225 6.37 -7.87 15.36
N GLU A 226 7.20 -8.77 15.87
CA GLU A 226 8.56 -8.47 16.33
C GLU A 226 9.58 -9.28 15.51
N VAL A 227 10.48 -8.62 14.77
CA VAL A 227 11.53 -9.29 13.99
C VAL A 227 12.91 -8.74 14.35
N LYS A 228 13.83 -9.61 14.73
CA LYS A 228 15.25 -9.31 14.92
C LYS A 228 16.10 -10.15 13.98
N GLY A 229 16.90 -9.48 13.16
CA GLY A 229 17.78 -10.10 12.16
C GLY A 229 19.07 -9.30 11.97
N ASN A 230 19.95 -9.77 11.07
CA ASN A 230 21.20 -9.10 10.73
C ASN A 230 21.09 -8.30 9.42
N THR A 231 21.08 -8.94 8.25
CA THR A 231 20.89 -8.26 6.95
C THR A 231 19.59 -8.69 6.30
N GLY A 232 18.86 -7.78 5.64
CA GLY A 232 17.64 -8.12 4.91
C GLY A 232 16.52 -8.55 5.85
N THR A 233 16.07 -7.67 6.73
CA THR A 233 15.05 -8.00 7.74
C THR A 233 13.75 -7.26 7.44
N GLY A 234 12.63 -8.00 7.36
CA GLY A 234 11.30 -7.45 7.12
C GLY A 234 10.20 -8.22 7.84
N ALA A 235 9.03 -7.62 8.00
CA ALA A 235 7.89 -8.31 8.64
C ALA A 235 7.35 -9.45 7.79
N LEU A 236 7.08 -9.19 6.50
CA LEU A 236 6.61 -10.20 5.55
C LEU A 236 7.77 -10.98 4.94
N ALA A 237 8.81 -10.30 4.46
CA ALA A 237 9.93 -10.98 3.82
C ALA A 237 11.27 -10.30 4.09
N GLY A 238 12.33 -11.10 4.28
CA GLY A 238 13.68 -10.59 4.41
C GLY A 238 14.26 -10.09 3.08
N TYR A 239 14.35 -10.98 2.09
CA TYR A 239 14.84 -10.67 0.74
C TYR A 239 13.92 -11.26 -0.33
N THR A 240 13.67 -10.48 -1.37
CA THR A 240 12.72 -10.84 -2.42
C THR A 240 13.27 -10.54 -3.81
N ASP A 241 13.08 -11.50 -4.73
CA ASP A 241 13.45 -11.37 -6.15
C ASP A 241 12.30 -11.85 -7.05
N ASN A 242 12.00 -11.11 -8.11
CA ASN A 242 10.98 -11.37 -9.11
C ASN A 242 9.63 -11.81 -8.51
N SER A 243 9.20 -11.19 -7.41
CA SER A 243 8.03 -11.61 -6.63
C SER A 243 7.03 -10.48 -6.44
N ASP A 244 5.75 -10.81 -6.44
CA ASP A 244 4.67 -9.83 -6.28
C ASP A 244 4.03 -9.92 -4.89
N PHE A 245 3.92 -8.78 -4.24
CA PHE A 245 3.19 -8.58 -2.99
C PHE A 245 1.99 -7.68 -3.25
N LYS A 246 0.79 -8.17 -2.92
CA LYS A 246 -0.46 -7.45 -3.22
C LYS A 246 -1.41 -7.44 -2.04
N ASN A 247 -1.93 -6.27 -1.68
CA ASN A 247 -2.96 -6.14 -0.65
C ASN A 247 -2.53 -6.72 0.72
N CYS A 248 -1.27 -6.50 1.11
CA CYS A 248 -0.73 -7.00 2.37
C CYS A 248 -0.52 -5.86 3.37
N TYR A 249 -0.79 -6.08 4.65
CA TYR A 249 -0.59 -5.09 5.67
C TYR A 249 0.08 -5.64 6.92
N VAL A 250 0.69 -4.72 7.68
CA VAL A 250 1.22 -5.02 9.01
C VAL A 250 0.74 -3.94 9.97
N ASP A 251 0.09 -4.32 11.07
CA ASP A 251 -0.30 -3.42 12.16
C ASP A 251 0.48 -3.75 13.44
N GLY A 252 1.23 -2.78 13.96
CA GLY A 252 2.07 -2.98 15.14
C GLY A 252 3.33 -3.78 14.83
N VAL A 253 4.32 -3.16 14.18
CA VAL A 253 5.60 -3.81 13.85
C VAL A 253 6.78 -3.21 14.62
N SER A 254 7.65 -4.06 15.17
CA SER A 254 8.95 -3.68 15.71
C SER A 254 10.05 -4.52 15.06
N ILE A 255 10.87 -3.89 14.24
CA ILE A 255 11.99 -4.56 13.58
C ILE A 255 13.31 -3.99 14.10
N SER A 256 14.21 -4.87 14.52
CA SER A 256 15.60 -4.56 14.79
C SER A 256 16.50 -5.30 13.80
N GLY A 257 17.18 -4.56 12.94
CA GLY A 257 18.02 -5.13 11.89
C GLY A 257 19.25 -4.29 11.60
N GLY A 258 20.22 -4.86 10.90
CA GLY A 258 21.40 -4.18 10.41
C GLY A 258 21.15 -3.56 9.05
N LEU A 259 21.81 -4.12 8.02
CA LEU A 259 21.72 -3.62 6.65
C LEU A 259 20.40 -4.08 5.99
N GLU A 260 19.86 -3.26 5.09
CA GLU A 260 18.70 -3.61 4.26
C GLU A 260 17.47 -4.02 5.10
N THR A 261 17.20 -3.26 6.15
CA THR A 261 16.04 -3.46 7.04
C THR A 261 14.87 -2.62 6.57
N GLY A 262 13.70 -3.24 6.43
CA GLY A 262 12.48 -2.56 6.00
C GLY A 262 11.26 -3.02 6.78
N GLY A 263 10.29 -2.12 6.98
CA GLY A 263 9.13 -2.41 7.84
C GLY A 263 8.22 -3.52 7.32
N LEU A 264 8.17 -3.72 6.00
CA LEU A 264 7.35 -4.73 5.32
C LEU A 264 8.24 -5.81 4.70
N ILE A 265 9.19 -5.38 3.87
CA ILE A 265 10.17 -6.21 3.18
C ILE A 265 11.55 -5.57 3.41
N GLY A 266 12.57 -6.38 3.71
CA GLY A 266 13.95 -5.90 3.85
C GLY A 266 14.55 -5.42 2.52
N THR A 267 14.67 -6.33 1.56
CA THR A 267 15.21 -6.08 0.21
C THR A 267 14.25 -6.56 -0.88
N LEU A 268 14.03 -5.72 -1.89
CA LEU A 268 13.30 -6.06 -3.12
C LEU A 268 14.18 -5.74 -4.33
N ASP A 269 14.72 -6.78 -4.97
CA ASP A 269 15.58 -6.64 -6.14
C ASP A 269 14.76 -6.50 -7.44
N SER A 270 13.70 -7.29 -7.57
CA SER A 270 12.76 -7.22 -8.69
C SER A 270 11.37 -7.74 -8.29
N GLY A 271 10.32 -7.27 -8.97
CA GLY A 271 8.92 -7.55 -8.60
C GLY A 271 8.17 -6.27 -8.17
N GLY A 272 7.01 -6.42 -7.54
CA GLY A 272 6.17 -5.27 -7.20
C GLY A 272 5.42 -5.39 -5.88
N ILE A 273 5.34 -4.26 -5.17
CA ILE A 273 4.55 -4.08 -3.96
C ILE A 273 3.34 -3.21 -4.32
N HIS A 274 2.14 -3.77 -4.25
CA HIS A 274 0.91 -3.10 -4.67
C HIS A 274 -0.11 -3.10 -3.52
N SER A 275 -0.67 -1.94 -3.19
CA SER A 275 -1.69 -1.80 -2.14
C SER A 275 -1.24 -2.40 -0.80
N CYS A 276 0.04 -2.27 -0.44
CA CYS A 276 0.58 -2.77 0.81
C CYS A 276 0.99 -1.62 1.74
N TYR A 277 0.81 -1.78 3.05
CA TYR A 277 1.13 -0.73 4.01
C TYR A 277 1.46 -1.24 5.40
N ILE A 278 1.97 -0.32 6.22
CA ILE A 278 2.25 -0.54 7.64
C ILE A 278 1.43 0.47 8.44
N ILE A 279 0.75 -0.02 9.46
CA ILE A 279 0.09 0.79 10.48
C ILE A 279 0.93 0.60 11.75
N ASN A 280 1.32 1.70 12.39
CA ASN A 280 2.05 1.68 13.67
C ASN A 280 3.31 0.79 13.65
N GLY A 281 4.46 1.35 13.30
CA GLY A 281 5.70 0.58 13.23
C GLY A 281 6.95 1.34 13.66
N SER A 282 7.91 0.61 14.22
CA SER A 282 9.28 1.07 14.40
C SER A 282 10.26 0.13 13.71
N VAL A 283 11.23 0.72 13.02
CA VAL A 283 12.35 0.01 12.40
C VAL A 283 13.62 0.67 12.92
N THR A 284 14.48 -0.12 13.55
CA THR A 284 15.71 0.34 14.22
C THR A 284 16.93 -0.43 13.79
#